data_AF-A0A2N1SBH8-F1
#
_entry.id   AF-A0A2N1SBH8-F1
#
_cell.length_a   1.000
_cell.length_b   1.000
_cell.length_c   1.000
_cell.angle_alpha   90.00
_cell.angle_beta   90.00
_cell.angle_gamma   90.00
#
_symmetry.space_group_name_H-M   'P 1'
#
loop_
_entity.id
_entity.type
_entity.pdbx_description
1 polymer ?
#
loop_
_entity_poly.entity_id
_entity_poly.type
_entity_poly.pdbx_seq_one_letter_code
_entity_poly.pdbx_strand_id
1 'polypeptide(L)'
;MVREELQATAGLAHLDLSEDEAAAALPAFELMLEYFAAMKAADEDEGAFGVPVLDLPPTTQAFSAGNRLRFDATANNSNNTNSNPLYNLANELLNRSPESENRFVVIPNVL
;
A
#
# COMPACT_ATOMS: atom_id res chain seq x y z
N MET A 1 5.14 8.36 -24.25
CA MET A 1 6.05 7.86 -23.19
C MET A 1 5.57 8.27 -21.80
N VAL A 2 5.76 9.51 -21.31
CA VAL A 2 5.40 9.87 -19.90
C VAL A 2 3.90 9.69 -19.60
N ARG A 3 3.02 10.08 -20.53
CA ARG A 3 1.57 9.88 -20.38
C ARG A 3 1.16 8.40 -20.35
N GLU A 4 1.85 7.54 -21.09
CA GLU A 4 1.60 6.10 -21.09
C GLU A 4 2.06 5.47 -19.77
N GLU A 5 3.17 5.96 -19.20
CA GLU A 5 3.66 5.52 -17.88
C GLU A 5 2.72 5.95 -16.74
N LEU A 6 2.15 7.17 -16.82
CA LEU A 6 1.12 7.63 -15.90
C LEU A 6 -0.11 6.70 -15.96
N GLN A 7 -0.60 6.38 -17.16
CA GLN A 7 -1.73 5.47 -17.34
C GLN A 7 -1.41 4.04 -16.88
N ALA A 8 -0.20 3.53 -17.15
CA ALA A 8 0.21 2.22 -16.68
C ALA A 8 0.27 2.16 -15.15
N THR A 9 0.78 3.20 -14.51
CA THR A 9 0.85 3.30 -13.05
C THR A 9 -0.55 3.40 -12.44
N ALA A 10 -1.44 4.19 -13.05
CA ALA A 10 -2.84 4.26 -12.64
C ALA A 10 -3.55 2.90 -12.76
N GLY A 11 -3.33 2.18 -13.87
CA GLY A 11 -3.88 0.83 -14.07
C GLY A 11 -3.38 -0.18 -13.02
N LEU A 12 -2.09 -0.15 -12.69
CA LEU A 12 -1.52 -0.98 -11.62
C LEU A 12 -2.08 -0.65 -10.23
N ALA A 13 -2.47 0.61 -10.01
CA ALA A 13 -3.09 1.08 -8.78
C ALA A 13 -4.61 0.91 -8.76
N HIS A 14 -5.22 0.31 -9.80
CA HIS A 14 -6.67 0.20 -9.97
C HIS A 14 -7.38 1.58 -9.97
N LEU A 15 -6.74 2.59 -10.55
CA LEU A 15 -7.31 3.92 -10.77
C LEU A 15 -7.70 4.08 -12.24
N ASP A 16 -9.00 4.15 -12.49
CA ASP A 16 -9.53 4.50 -13.80
C ASP A 16 -9.54 6.03 -13.96
N LEU A 17 -8.45 6.56 -14.51
CA LEU A 17 -8.34 7.98 -14.82
C LEU A 17 -9.02 8.28 -16.15
N SER A 18 -9.94 9.24 -16.13
CA SER A 18 -10.44 9.85 -17.36
C SER A 18 -9.33 10.62 -18.10
N GLU A 19 -9.59 10.96 -19.36
CA GLU A 19 -8.61 11.69 -20.17
C GLU A 19 -8.26 13.07 -19.57
N ASP A 20 -9.26 13.76 -19.05
CA ASP A 20 -9.13 15.08 -18.43
C ASP A 20 -8.35 14.99 -17.11
N GLU A 21 -8.60 13.97 -16.30
CA GLU A 21 -7.87 13.72 -15.05
C GLU A 21 -6.41 13.35 -15.32
N ALA A 22 -6.17 12.51 -16.32
CA ALA A 22 -4.81 12.18 -16.74
C ALA A 22 -4.05 13.42 -17.23
N ALA A 23 -4.71 14.30 -17.99
CA ALA A 23 -4.13 15.56 -18.45
C ALA A 23 -3.84 16.53 -17.29
N ALA A 24 -4.73 16.60 -16.30
CA ALA A 24 -4.55 17.44 -15.12
C ALA A 24 -3.45 16.91 -14.17
N ALA A 25 -3.29 15.59 -14.07
CA ALA A 25 -2.29 14.95 -13.22
C ALA A 25 -0.88 14.92 -13.85
N LEU A 26 -0.80 14.98 -15.19
CA LEU A 26 0.46 14.85 -15.92
C LEU A 26 1.57 15.83 -15.47
N PRO A 27 1.31 17.14 -15.26
CA PRO A 27 2.36 18.06 -14.82
C PRO A 27 2.92 17.72 -13.44
N ALA A 28 2.06 17.26 -12.52
CA ALA A 28 2.49 16.86 -11.18
C ALA A 28 3.30 15.55 -11.21
N PHE A 29 2.90 14.62 -12.09
CA PHE A 29 3.65 13.38 -12.32
C PHE A 29 5.03 13.66 -12.91
N GLU A 30 5.13 14.55 -13.89
CA GLU A 30 6.41 14.98 -14.48
C GLU A 30 7.33 15.63 -13.44
N LEU A 31 6.81 16.55 -12.63
CA LEU A 31 7.57 17.19 -11.56
C LEU A 31 8.12 16.17 -10.55
N MET A 32 7.33 15.15 -10.22
CA MET A 32 7.75 14.06 -9.33
C MET A 32 8.90 13.25 -9.96
N LEU A 33 8.82 12.93 -11.25
CA LEU A 33 9.88 12.21 -11.96
C LEU A 33 11.18 13.02 -12.03
N GLU A 34 11.08 14.33 -12.28
CA GLU A 34 12.23 15.25 -12.25
C GLU A 34 12.90 15.25 -10.87
N TYR A 35 12.10 15.29 -9.80
CA TYR A 35 12.61 15.25 -8.44
C TYR A 35 13.36 13.93 -8.16
N PHE A 36 12.82 12.78 -8.60
CA PHE A 36 13.51 11.49 -8.46
C PHE A 36 14.79 11.42 -9.31
N ALA A 37 14.81 12.02 -10.49
CA ALA A 37 16.01 12.12 -11.31
C ALA A 37 17.10 12.95 -10.62
N ALA A 38 16.71 14.06 -9.97
CA ALA A 38 17.63 14.88 -9.19
C ALA A 38 18.17 14.15 -7.95
N MET A 39 17.32 13.38 -7.25
CA MET A 39 17.76 12.52 -6.15
C MET A 39 18.79 11.49 -6.59
N LYS A 40 18.55 10.82 -7.72
CA LYS A 40 19.51 9.87 -8.29
C LYS A 40 20.87 10.51 -8.61
N ALA A 41 20.87 11.77 -9.06
CA ALA A 41 22.12 12.49 -9.29
C ALA A 41 22.85 12.83 -7.98
N ALA A 42 22.10 13.08 -6.90
CA ALA A 42 22.66 13.33 -5.57
C ALA A 42 23.17 12.06 -4.88
N ASP A 43 22.71 10.86 -5.27
CA ASP A 43 23.18 9.58 -4.72
C ASP A 43 24.69 9.34 -4.91
N GLU A 44 25.30 10.02 -5.89
CA GLU A 44 26.74 9.97 -6.20
C GLU A 44 27.54 11.10 -5.51
N ASP A 45 26.90 12.04 -4.80
CA ASP A 45 27.56 13.15 -4.13
C ASP A 45 28.09 12.75 -2.74
N GLU A 46 29.40 12.44 -2.69
CA GLU A 46 30.12 12.13 -1.45
C GLU A 46 30.04 13.26 -0.41
N GLY A 47 29.90 14.53 -0.83
CA GLY A 47 29.79 15.68 0.05
C GLY A 47 28.46 15.76 0.81
N ALA A 48 27.40 15.15 0.27
CA ALA A 48 26.07 15.13 0.87
C ALA A 48 25.90 13.99 1.89
N PHE A 49 26.47 12.81 1.62
CA PHE A 49 26.23 11.59 2.40
C PHE A 49 27.48 10.99 3.08
N GLY A 50 28.69 11.52 2.83
CA GLY A 50 29.96 11.04 3.38
C GLY A 50 30.47 9.71 2.78
N VAL A 51 29.60 8.97 2.10
CA VAL A 51 29.86 7.74 1.33
C VAL A 51 28.81 7.67 0.20
N PRO A 52 29.12 7.05 -0.95
CA PRO A 52 28.12 6.85 -2.01
C PRO A 52 26.91 6.05 -1.51
N VAL A 53 25.70 6.41 -1.94
CA VAL A 53 24.46 5.76 -1.50
C VAL A 53 24.43 4.27 -1.85
N LEU A 54 25.12 3.86 -2.93
CA LEU A 54 25.24 2.45 -3.34
C LEU A 54 25.91 1.56 -2.27
N ASP A 55 26.77 2.14 -1.44
CA ASP A 55 27.49 1.43 -0.38
C ASP A 55 26.70 1.40 0.94
N LEU A 56 25.58 2.12 1.03
CA LEU A 56 24.73 2.15 2.21
C LEU A 56 23.67 1.04 2.14
N PRO A 57 23.49 0.25 3.22
CA PRO A 57 22.40 -0.72 3.25
C PRO A 57 21.05 -0.01 3.28
N PRO A 58 20.03 -0.49 2.54
CA PRO A 58 18.71 0.10 2.56
C PRO A 58 18.08 -0.01 3.95
N THR A 59 17.43 1.07 4.39
CA THR A 59 16.71 1.06 5.67
C THR A 59 15.40 0.29 5.51
N THR A 60 15.25 -0.84 6.21
CA THR A 60 14.02 -1.65 6.17
C THR A 60 13.05 -1.26 7.28
N GLN A 61 13.55 -1.11 8.51
CA GLN A 61 12.78 -0.75 9.70
C GLN A 61 13.68 0.07 10.63
N ALA A 62 13.19 1.20 11.16
CA ALA A 62 13.96 2.03 12.10
C ALA A 62 14.35 1.29 13.39
N PHE A 63 13.64 0.20 13.71
CA PHE A 63 13.96 -0.69 14.82
C PHE A 63 14.06 -2.12 14.30
N SER A 64 15.27 -2.69 14.30
CA SER A 64 15.52 -4.07 13.93
C SER A 64 15.05 -5.00 15.06
N ALA A 65 13.74 -5.21 15.16
CA ALA A 65 13.22 -6.39 15.83
C ALA A 65 13.40 -7.56 14.86
N GLY A 66 14.10 -8.63 15.27
CA GLY A 66 14.18 -9.86 14.49
C GLY A 66 12.79 -10.42 14.13
N ASN A 67 12.76 -11.53 13.40
CA ASN A 67 11.50 -12.12 12.93
C ASN A 67 10.48 -12.26 14.06
N ARG A 68 9.34 -11.57 13.91
CA ARG A 68 8.24 -11.65 14.87
C ARG A 68 7.48 -12.95 14.64
N LEU A 69 7.70 -13.91 15.53
CA LEU A 69 6.98 -15.19 15.52
C LEU A 69 5.64 -15.02 16.24
N ARG A 70 4.56 -15.54 15.62
CA ARG A 70 3.26 -15.71 16.28
C ARG A 70 3.21 -17.14 16.84
N PHE A 71 2.77 -17.30 18.09
CA PHE A 71 2.50 -18.62 18.63
C PHE A 71 1.40 -19.32 17.84
N ASP A 72 1.61 -20.60 17.51
CA ASP A 72 0.59 -21.45 16.92
C ASP A 72 -0.40 -21.95 17.98
N ALA A 73 -1.07 -20.99 18.61
CA ALA A 73 -2.21 -21.24 19.46
C ALA A 73 -3.48 -21.06 18.63
N THR A 74 -4.47 -21.92 18.85
CA THR A 74 -5.83 -21.56 18.47
C THR A 74 -6.13 -20.26 19.20
N ALA A 75 -6.53 -19.23 18.46
CA ALA A 75 -7.19 -18.08 19.04
C ALA A 75 -8.57 -18.54 19.54
N ASN A 76 -8.58 -19.49 20.49
CA ASN A 76 -9.75 -19.77 21.28
C ASN A 76 -10.10 -18.46 21.95
N ASN A 77 -11.37 -18.10 21.83
CA ASN A 77 -12.16 -17.14 22.61
C ASN A 77 -11.82 -17.16 24.12
N SER A 78 -10.58 -16.84 24.50
CA SER A 78 -10.03 -16.93 25.84
C SER A 78 -10.14 -15.58 26.56
N ASN A 79 -11.17 -14.82 26.23
CA ASN A 79 -11.71 -13.80 27.12
C ASN A 79 -13.05 -14.34 27.64
N ASN A 80 -12.96 -15.24 28.62
CA ASN A 80 -14.04 -15.57 29.56
C ASN A 80 -14.33 -14.36 30.49
N THR A 81 -14.57 -13.21 29.86
CA THR A 81 -14.96 -11.94 30.47
C THR A 81 -16.11 -11.37 29.64
N ASN A 82 -17.25 -12.06 29.56
CA ASN A 82 -18.55 -11.56 29.03
C ASN A 82 -18.54 -10.67 27.77
N SER A 83 -17.50 -10.76 26.93
CA SER A 83 -17.32 -9.94 25.74
C SER A 83 -16.33 -10.66 24.83
N ASN A 84 -16.82 -11.66 24.11
CA ASN A 84 -16.13 -12.13 22.93
C ASN A 84 -16.15 -10.98 21.92
N PRO A 85 -15.01 -10.30 21.62
CA PRO A 85 -15.00 -9.22 20.63
C PRO A 85 -15.33 -9.73 19.22
N LEU A 86 -15.40 -11.05 19.04
CA LEU A 86 -15.72 -11.72 17.79
C LEU A 86 -17.16 -12.25 17.73
N TYR A 87 -17.95 -12.16 18.81
CA TYR A 87 -19.29 -12.78 18.89
C TYR A 87 -20.27 -12.26 17.82
N ASN A 88 -19.98 -11.09 17.24
CA ASN A 88 -20.77 -10.48 16.19
C ASN A 88 -19.93 -9.99 14.99
N LEU A 89 -18.63 -10.34 14.92
CA LEU A 89 -17.72 -9.77 13.93
C LEU A 89 -18.20 -10.02 12.49
N ALA A 90 -18.73 -11.22 12.21
CA ALA A 90 -19.24 -11.53 10.88
C ALA A 90 -20.37 -10.56 10.47
N ASN A 91 -21.30 -10.25 11.37
CA ASN A 91 -22.38 -9.30 11.10
C ASN A 91 -21.86 -7.86 11.03
N GLU A 92 -20.89 -7.49 11.88
CA GLU A 92 -20.24 -6.17 11.81
C GLU A 92 -19.50 -5.94 10.48
N LEU A 93 -18.82 -6.97 9.98
CA LEU A 93 -18.13 -6.91 8.68
C LEU A 93 -19.14 -6.83 7.53
N LEU A 94 -20.21 -7.61 7.56
CA LEU A 94 -21.26 -7.57 6.54
C LEU A 94 -22.00 -6.23 6.53
N ASN A 95 -22.27 -5.64 7.70
CA ASN A 95 -22.88 -4.31 7.81
C ASN A 95 -22.01 -3.18 7.24
N ARG A 96 -20.70 -3.40 7.08
CA ARG A 96 -19.77 -2.46 6.43
C ARG A 96 -19.57 -2.74 4.95
N SER A 97 -20.10 -3.86 4.45
CA SER A 97 -19.99 -4.21 3.05
C SER A 97 -20.87 -3.28 2.21
N PRO A 98 -20.40 -2.81 1.04
CA PRO A 98 -21.24 -2.07 0.10
C PRO A 98 -22.48 -2.87 -0.34
N GLU A 99 -22.29 -4.17 -0.57
CA GLU A 99 -23.35 -5.11 -0.91
C GLU A 99 -23.11 -6.45 -0.21
N SER A 100 -24.17 -7.05 0.32
CA SER A 100 -24.09 -8.35 0.99
C SER A 100 -25.35 -9.16 0.72
N GLU A 101 -25.19 -10.45 0.44
CA GLU A 101 -26.28 -11.41 0.30
C GLU A 101 -26.05 -12.56 1.28
N ASN A 102 -27.03 -12.80 2.15
CA ASN A 102 -26.94 -13.77 3.24
C ASN A 102 -25.73 -13.54 4.16
N ARG A 103 -24.67 -14.32 3.98
CA ARG A 103 -23.41 -14.26 4.76
C ARG A 103 -22.20 -13.95 3.88
N PHE A 104 -22.43 -13.43 2.68
CA PHE A 104 -21.39 -13.19 1.68
C PHE A 104 -21.35 -11.72 1.28
N VAL A 105 -20.14 -11.23 1.01
CA VAL A 105 -19.91 -9.97 0.30
C VAL A 105 -20.15 -10.25 -1.19
N VAL A 106 -21.00 -9.44 -1.81
CA VAL A 106 -21.31 -9.58 -3.23
C VAL A 106 -20.35 -8.70 -4.02
N ILE A 107 -19.73 -9.28 -5.04
CA ILE A 107 -18.89 -8.56 -6.01
C ILE A 107 -19.34 -8.93 -7.43
N PRO A 108 -19.17 -8.02 -8.42
CA PRO A 108 -19.38 -8.37 -9.81
C PRO A 108 -18.55 -9.59 -10.19
N ASN A 109 -19.16 -10.50 -10.97
CA ASN A 109 -18.48 -11.73 -11.36
C ASN A 109 -17.22 -11.41 -12.19
N VAL A 110 -16.10 -12.00 -11.81
CA VAL A 110 -14.83 -11.85 -12.53
C VAL A 110 -14.76 -12.97 -13.57
N LEU A 111 -14.77 -12.60 -14.86
CA LEU A 111 -14.65 -13.53 -15.99
C LEU A 111 -13.20 -13.70 -16.44
#